data_AF-A0A7V1K309-F1
#
_entry.id   AF-A0A7V1K309-F1
#
_cell.length_a   1.000
_cell.length_b   1.000
_cell.length_c   1.000
_cell.angle_alpha   90.00
_cell.angle_beta   90.00
_cell.angle_gamma   90.00
#
_symmetry.space_group_name_H-M   'P 1'
#
loop_
_entity.id
_entity.type
_entity.pdbx_description
1 polymer ?
#
loop_
_entity_poly.entity_id
_entity_poly.type
_entity_poly.pdbx_seq_one_letter_code
_entity_poly.pdbx_strand_id
1 'polypeptide(L)' 'MAENTNRGVFTLSGVTGMLIATVLLLAILAFLTTWGIGVQQGSATNFYDPSPITSNLDNVKANSKDNKNFAFQDAK' A
#
# COMPACT_ATOMS: atom_id res chain seq x y z
N MET A 1 51.31 25.01 9.35
CA MET A 1 50.21 24.46 8.53
C MET A 1 50.02 23.02 8.95
N ALA A 2 48.91 22.67 9.61
CA ALA A 2 48.63 21.27 9.93
C ALA A 2 48.06 20.59 8.67
N GLU A 3 48.81 19.66 8.10
CA GLU A 3 48.39 18.86 6.95
C GLU A 3 47.28 17.89 7.38
N ASN A 4 46.16 17.88 6.64
CA ASN A 4 45.01 17.02 6.94
C ASN A 4 45.21 15.63 6.32
N THR A 5 45.79 14.71 7.12
CA THR A 5 46.01 13.30 6.79
C THR A 5 44.74 12.44 6.78
N ASN A 6 43.58 12.97 7.19
CA ASN A 6 42.30 12.26 7.23
C ASN A 6 41.51 12.29 5.90
N ARG A 7 42.11 12.77 4.80
CA ARG A 7 41.45 12.88 3.47
C ARG A 7 41.62 11.64 2.60
N GLY A 8 41.50 10.45 3.18
CA GLY A 8 41.57 9.22 2.41
C GLY A 8 40.31 8.98 1.59
N VAL A 9 40.40 9.08 0.26
CA VAL A 9 39.28 8.87 -0.68
C VAL A 9 38.65 7.48 -0.53
N PHE A 10 39.47 6.45 -0.25
CA PHE A 10 39.03 5.07 -0.06
C PHE A 10 38.86 4.66 1.41
N THR A 11 38.61 5.62 2.30
CA THR A 11 38.28 5.32 3.71
C THR A 11 36.78 5.06 3.88
N LEU A 12 36.40 4.51 5.03
CA LEU A 12 34.99 4.31 5.36
C LEU A 12 34.21 5.64 5.42
N SER A 13 34.85 6.74 5.81
CA SER A 13 34.23 8.08 5.78
C SER A 13 34.27 8.73 4.39
N GLY A 14 34.91 8.08 3.41
CA GLY A 14 35.05 8.54 2.03
C GLY A 14 34.12 7.82 1.05
N VAL A 15 34.58 7.64 -0.18
CA VAL A 15 33.80 7.06 -1.29
C VAL A 15 33.39 5.61 -0.99
N THR A 16 34.24 4.85 -0.29
CA THR A 16 33.93 3.47 0.10
C THR A 16 32.67 3.42 0.98
N GLY A 17 32.54 4.30 1.99
CA GLY A 17 31.34 4.35 2.82
C GLY A 17 30.10 4.82 2.07
N MET A 18 30.25 5.80 1.17
CA MET A 18 29.17 6.24 0.30
C MET A 18 28.63 5.09 -0.56
N LEU A 19 29.52 4.29 -1.16
CA LEU A 19 29.12 3.15 -1.99
C LEU A 19 28.40 2.06 -1.16
N ILE A 20 28.93 1.73 0.03
CA ILE A 20 28.27 0.79 0.94
C ILE A 20 26.87 1.27 1.32
N ALA A 21 26.74 2.54 1.71
CA ALA A 21 25.45 3.14 2.06
C ALA A 21 24.48 3.11 0.88
N THR A 22 24.95 3.42 -0.33
CA THR A 22 24.12 3.41 -1.54
C THR A 22 23.62 2.00 -1.85
N VAL A 23 24.48 0.98 -1.77
CA VAL A 23 24.07 -0.41 -1.99
C VAL A 23 23.08 -0.87 -0.93
N LEU A 24 23.27 -0.50 0.33
CA LEU A 24 22.31 -0.81 1.41
C LEU A 24 20.94 -0.18 1.15
N LEU A 25 20.91 1.10 0.75
CA LEU A 25 19.66 1.78 0.41
C LEU A 25 18.95 1.12 -0.78
N LEU A 26 19.70 0.75 -1.82
CA LEU A 26 19.16 0.06 -2.99
C LEU A 26 18.65 -1.35 -2.65
N ALA A 27 19.34 -2.07 -1.78
CA ALA A 27 18.91 -3.39 -1.32
C ALA A 27 17.58 -3.30 -0.54
N ILE A 28 17.46 -2.34 0.38
CA ILE A 28 16.21 -2.07 1.11
C ILE A 28 15.10 -1.69 0.14
N LEU A 29 15.38 -0.80 -0.82
CA LEU A 29 14.41 -0.38 -1.84
C LEU A 29 13.90 -1.56 -2.66
N ALA A 30 14.81 -2.40 -3.18
CA ALA A 30 14.44 -3.56 -3.99
C ALA A 30 13.60 -4.57 -3.18
N PHE A 31 14.00 -4.84 -1.94
CA PHE A 31 13.26 -5.72 -1.04
C PHE A 31 11.84 -5.20 -0.77
N LEU A 32 11.70 -3.95 -0.33
CA LEU A 32 10.39 -3.37 -0.01
C LEU A 32 9.50 -3.24 -1.25
N THR A 33 10.07 -2.96 -2.42
CA THR A 33 9.32 -2.85 -3.68
C THR A 33 8.76 -4.21 -4.11
N THR A 34 9.60 -5.24 -4.15
CA THR A 34 9.15 -6.60 -4.53
C THR A 34 8.14 -7.16 -3.55
N TRP A 35 8.33 -6.94 -2.25
CA TRP A 35 7.35 -7.32 -1.24
C TRP A 35 6.02 -6.56 -1.40
N GLY A 36 6.08 -5.24 -1.59
CA GLY A 36 4.89 -4.41 -1.81
C GLY A 36 4.07 -4.88 -3.01
N ILE A 37 4.73 -5.20 -4.13
CA ILE A 37 4.09 -5.77 -5.32
C ILE A 37 3.43 -7.12 -4.99
N GLY A 38 4.12 -8.00 -4.24
CA GLY A 38 3.57 -9.30 -3.83
C GLY A 38 2.30 -9.17 -2.99
N VAL A 39 2.27 -8.23 -2.04
CA VAL A 39 1.07 -7.93 -1.25
C VAL A 39 -0.06 -7.41 -2.14
N GLN A 40 0.25 -6.46 -3.02
CA GLN A 40 -0.74 -5.90 -3.95
C GLN A 40 -1.35 -6.97 -4.86
N GLN A 41 -0.53 -7.88 -5.40
CA GLN A 41 -1.00 -8.99 -6.22
C GLN A 41 -1.91 -9.94 -5.41
N GLY A 42 -1.54 -10.27 -4.18
CA GLY A 42 -2.36 -11.08 -3.27
C GLY A 42 -3.71 -10.42 -2.99
N SER A 43 -3.73 -9.14 -2.64
CA SER A 43 -4.97 -8.41 -2.38
C SER A 43 -5.85 -8.26 -3.62
N ALA A 44 -5.28 -8.07 -4.81
CA ALA A 44 -6.04 -7.97 -6.06
C ALA A 44 -6.81 -9.26 -6.40
N THR A 45 -6.30 -10.42 -5.99
CA THR A 45 -6.99 -11.72 -6.17
C THR A 45 -8.06 -12.02 -5.13
N ASN A 46 -8.09 -11.26 -4.02
CA ASN A 46 -9.06 -11.40 -2.93
C ASN A 46 -10.07 -10.25 -2.99
N PHE A 47 -10.80 -10.15 -4.10
CA PHE A 47 -11.85 -9.15 -4.23
C PHE A 47 -13.05 -9.48 -3.33
N TYR A 48 -13.73 -8.43 -2.86
CA TYR A 48 -14.99 -8.60 -2.15
C TYR A 48 -16.03 -9.21 -3.09
N ASP A 49 -16.57 -10.37 -2.74
CA ASP A 49 -17.69 -10.98 -3.45
C ASP A 49 -18.99 -10.24 -3.10
N PRO A 50 -19.65 -9.55 -4.06
CA PRO A 50 -20.91 -8.86 -3.80
C PRO A 50 -22.12 -9.80 -3.79
N SER A 51 -21.95 -11.09 -4.08
CA SER A 51 -23.04 -12.07 -4.12
C SER A 51 -23.89 -12.13 -2.84
N PRO A 52 -23.31 -12.04 -1.62
CA PRO A 52 -24.09 -11.95 -0.39
C PRO A 52 -24.98 -10.70 -0.31
N ILE A 53 -24.72 -9.63 -1.06
CA ILE A 53 -25.58 -8.42 -1.08
C ILE A 53 -26.52 -8.42 -2.28
N THR A 54 -26.05 -8.89 -3.44
CA THR A 54 -26.71 -8.68 -4.74
C THR A 54 -27.44 -9.91 -5.27
N SER A 55 -27.07 -11.13 -4.84
CA SER A 55 -27.64 -12.35 -5.41
C SER A 55 -29.02 -12.71 -4.85
N ASN A 56 -29.41 -12.16 -3.69
CA ASN A 56 -30.74 -12.41 -3.13
C ASN A 56 -31.26 -11.18 -2.38
N LEU A 57 -32.50 -10.76 -2.71
CA LEU A 57 -33.24 -9.72 -1.99
C LEU A 57 -33.43 -10.06 -0.51
N ASP A 58 -33.41 -11.34 -0.12
CA ASP A 58 -33.49 -11.79 1.28
C ASP A 58 -32.32 -11.29 2.14
N ASN A 59 -31.17 -11.01 1.52
CA ASN A 59 -30.01 -10.44 2.21
C ASN A 59 -30.14 -8.92 2.43
N VAL A 60 -31.11 -8.28 1.77
CA VAL A 60 -31.45 -6.87 1.95
C VAL A 60 -32.60 -6.77 2.94
N LYS A 61 -32.26 -6.66 4.23
CA LYS A 61 -33.28 -6.49 5.28
C LYS A 61 -33.80 -5.05 5.29
N ALA A 62 -35.12 -4.90 5.23
CA ALA A 62 -35.76 -3.61 5.47
C ALA A 62 -35.51 -3.18 6.93
N ASN A 63 -34.81 -2.05 7.12
CA ASN A 63 -34.46 -1.54 8.45
C ASN A 63 -35.69 -1.06 9.25
N SER A 64 -36.68 -0.47 8.58
CA SER A 64 -37.94 -0.04 9.19
C SER A 64 -39.11 -0.21 8.22
N LYS A 65 -40.31 -0.44 8.76
CA LYS A 65 -41.56 -0.41 8.00
C LYS A 65 -41.86 0.98 7.42
N ASP A 66 -41.32 2.04 8.04
CA ASP A 66 -41.51 3.43 7.61
C ASP A 66 -40.78 3.74 6.29
N ASN A 67 -39.81 2.92 5.86
CA ASN A 67 -39.09 3.12 4.60
C ASN A 67 -40.01 3.11 3.36
N LYS A 68 -41.19 2.47 3.45
CA LYS A 68 -42.19 2.50 2.38
C LYS A 68 -42.65 3.93 2.05
N ASN A 69 -42.58 4.84 3.02
CA ASN A 69 -42.97 6.23 2.84
C ASN A 69 -41.90 7.05 2.09
N PHE A 70 -40.72 6.51 1.77
CA PHE A 70 -39.66 7.28 1.09
C PHE A 70 -39.26 6.71 -0.27
N ALA A 71 -39.69 5.48 -0.59
CA ALA A 71 -39.42 4.85 -1.88
C ALA A 71 -40.62 5.01 -2.82
N PHE A 72 -40.37 5.45 -4.05
CA PHE A 72 -41.36 5.54 -5.13
C PHE A 72 -42.59 6.41 -4.78
N GLN A 73 -42.37 7.57 -4.16
CA GLN A 73 -43.40 8.60 -4.10
C GLN A 73 -43.47 9.31 -5.46
N ASP A 74 -44.62 9.23 -6.12
CA ASP A 74 -44.88 10.03 -7.31
C ASP A 74 -44.88 11.52 -6.94
N ALA A 75 -44.20 12.34 -7.75
CA ALA A 75 -44.22 13.79 -7.58
C ALA A 75 -45.67 14.29 -7.79
N LYS A 76 -46.22 14.92 -6.75
CA LYS A 76 -47.58 15.47 -6.75
C LYS A 76 -47.65 16.84 -7.39
#